data_AF-A0A0G1XPG4-F1
#
_entry.id   AF-A0A0G1XPG4-F1
#
_cell.length_a   1.000
_cell.length_b   1.000
_cell.length_c   1.000
_cell.angle_alpha   90.00
_cell.angle_beta   90.00
_cell.angle_gamma   90.00
#
_symmetry.space_group_name_H-M   'P 1'
#
loop_
_entity.id
_entity.type
_entity.pdbx_description
1 polymer ?
#
loop_
_entity_poly.entity_id
_entity_poly.type
_entity_poly.pdbx_seq_one_letter_code
_entity_poly.pdbx_strand_id
1 'polypeptide(L)' 'MNFDRSFTYYLFARPSFLEGAARVADVSGVFDSYNESPTPAIADSRAMLHDWLMVGADLQSAFNAYEQEVEA' A
#
# COMPACT_ATOMS: atom_id res chain seq x y z
N MET A 1 9.95 1.09 15.02
CA MET A 1 9.54 0.32 13.82
C MET A 1 9.40 1.34 12.70
N ASN A 2 10.03 1.15 11.55
CA ASN A 2 9.82 2.04 10.41
C ASN A 2 8.62 1.51 9.64
N PHE A 3 7.48 2.19 9.75
CA PHE A 3 6.29 1.85 8.98
C PHE A 3 6.35 2.56 7.63
N ASP A 4 6.73 1.82 6.59
CA ASP A 4 6.73 2.31 5.22
C ASP A 4 5.29 2.32 4.67
N ARG A 5 4.85 3.45 4.11
CA ARG A 5 3.53 3.55 3.46
C ARG A 5 3.41 2.69 2.19
N SER A 6 4.48 2.01 1.77
CA SER A 6 4.46 1.00 0.71
C SER A 6 3.47 -0.15 0.97
N PHE A 7 3.13 -0.42 2.24
CA PHE A 7 2.21 -1.51 2.60
C PHE A 7 0.79 -1.31 2.05
N THR A 8 0.33 -0.07 1.85
CA THR A 8 -0.97 0.23 1.21
C THR A 8 -1.06 -0.30 -0.22
N TYR A 9 0.07 -0.46 -0.89
CA TYR A 9 0.14 -0.81 -2.31
C TYR A 9 0.53 -2.26 -2.54
N TYR A 10 0.40 -3.13 -1.54
CA TYR A 10 0.97 -4.47 -1.68
C TYR A 10 0.34 -5.29 -2.80
N LEU A 11 -0.96 -5.16 -3.05
CA LEU A 11 -1.65 -5.97 -4.06
C LEU A 11 -1.46 -5.45 -5.49
N PHE A 12 -0.96 -4.23 -5.66
CA PHE A 12 -0.87 -3.60 -6.97
C PHE A 12 0.51 -3.00 -7.21
N ALA A 13 0.96 -3.04 -8.47
CA ALA A 13 2.15 -2.30 -8.85
C ALA A 13 1.96 -0.81 -8.49
N ARG A 14 3.01 -0.18 -7.95
CA ARG A 14 2.96 1.24 -7.60
C ARG A 14 2.71 2.05 -8.88
N PRO A 15 1.57 2.75 -9.00
CA PRO A 15 1.22 3.43 -10.23
C PRO A 15 2.20 4.56 -10.52
N SER A 16 2.61 4.67 -11.79
CA SER A 16 3.43 5.76 -12.30
C SER A 16 2.71 6.57 -13.39
N PHE A 17 3.20 7.80 -13.62
CA PHE A 17 2.63 8.67 -14.66
C PHE A 17 2.69 8.04 -16.06
N LEU A 18 3.80 7.36 -16.38
CA LEU A 18 3.99 6.72 -17.67
C LEU A 18 3.05 5.52 -17.86
N GLU A 19 2.86 4.71 -16.82
CA GLU A 19 1.87 3.62 -16.82
C GLU A 19 0.45 4.16 -16.99
N GLY A 20 0.12 5.27 -16.31
CA GLY A 20 -1.17 5.95 -16.48
C GLY A 20 -1.41 6.44 -17.90
N ALA A 21 -0.38 7.00 -18.56
CA ALA A 21 -0.47 7.42 -19.96
C ALA A 21 -0.59 6.23 -20.92
N ALA A 22 0.15 5.14 -20.69
CA ALA A 22 0.07 3.92 -21.49
C ALA A 22 -1.32 3.27 -21.41
N ARG A 23 -1.96 3.31 -20.23
CA ARG A 23 -3.32 2.80 -20.01
C ARG A 23 -4.39 3.49 -20.87
N VAL A 24 -4.20 4.75 -21.27
CA VAL A 24 -5.13 5.46 -22.19
C VAL A 24 -5.12 4.82 -23.58
N ALA A 25 -4.00 4.25 -24.00
CA ALA A 25 -3.86 3.57 -25.30
C ALA A 25 -4.21 2.07 -25.23
N ASP A 26 -4.24 1.47 -24.04
CA ASP A 26 -4.59 0.06 -23.84
C ASP A 26 -6.11 -0.17 -23.78
N VAL A 27 -6.76 -0.07 -24.94
CA VAL A 27 -8.21 -0.33 -25.08
C VAL A 27 -8.55 -1.81 -24.82
N SER A 28 -7.57 -2.71 -24.97
CA SER A 28 -7.71 -4.15 -24.76
C SER A 28 -7.61 -4.61 -23.30
N GLY A 29 -7.10 -3.76 -22.39
CA GLY A 29 -6.98 -4.07 -20.97
C GLY A 29 -5.89 -5.11 -20.64
N VAL A 30 -4.82 -5.19 -21.43
CA VAL A 30 -3.72 -6.17 -21.26
C VAL A 30 -2.56 -5.59 -20.44
N PHE A 31 -2.60 -4.30 -20.12
CA PHE A 31 -1.50 -3.57 -19.47
C PHE A 31 -1.45 -3.75 -17.95
N ASP A 32 -2.46 -4.38 -17.33
CA ASP A 32 -2.49 -4.55 -15.89
C ASP A 32 -1.52 -5.63 -15.41
N SER A 33 -0.69 -5.29 -14.42
CA SER A 33 0.21 -6.20 -13.71
C SER A 33 -0.03 -6.10 -12.21
N TYR A 34 -0.29 -7.23 -11.58
CA TYR A 34 -0.52 -7.35 -10.13
C TYR A 34 0.67 -8.03 -9.46
N ASN A 35 0.83 -7.80 -8.15
CA ASN A 35 1.82 -8.54 -7.39
C ASN A 35 1.30 -9.96 -7.12
N GLU A 36 1.98 -10.96 -7.67
CA GLU A 36 1.59 -12.37 -7.52
C GLU A 36 2.12 -12.98 -6.22
N SER A 37 1.36 -13.93 -5.68
CA SER A 37 1.76 -14.76 -4.54
C SER A 37 1.65 -16.24 -4.92
N PRO A 38 2.48 -17.13 -4.33
CA PRO A 38 2.49 -18.55 -4.70
C PRO A 38 1.14 -19.27 -4.55
N THR A 39 0.29 -18.80 -3.63
CA THR A 39 -1.07 -19.30 -3.46
C THR A 39 -2.02 -18.15 -3.06
N PRO A 40 -3.35 -18.30 -3.30
CA PRO A 40 -4.34 -17.33 -2.84
C PRO A 40 -4.30 -17.09 -1.32
N ALA A 41 -4.16 -18.15 -0.52
CA ALA A 41 -4.06 -18.03 0.94
C ALA A 41 -2.84 -17.21 1.39
N ILE A 42 -1.72 -17.32 0.67
CA ILE A 42 -0.54 -16.48 0.92
C ILE A 42 -0.82 -15.03 0.54
N ALA A 43 -1.54 -14.76 -0.55
CA ALA A 43 -1.94 -13.42 -0.92
C ALA A 43 -2.81 -12.77 0.18
N ASP A 44 -3.83 -13.49 0.65
CA ASP A 44 -4.77 -13.00 1.68
C ASP A 44 -4.06 -12.70 3.00
N SER A 45 -3.23 -13.64 3.47
CA SER A 45 -2.47 -13.45 4.72
C SER A 45 -1.51 -12.27 4.67
N ARG A 46 -0.84 -12.05 3.53
CA ARG A 46 0.04 -10.90 3.32
C ARG A 46 -0.73 -9.59 3.25
N ALA A 47 -1.89 -9.57 2.59
CA ALA A 47 -2.77 -8.41 2.56
C ALA A 47 -3.21 -8.02 3.98
N MET A 48 -3.72 -8.99 4.76
CA MET A 48 -4.12 -8.75 6.15
C MET A 48 -2.98 -8.23 7.03
N LEU A 49 -1.77 -8.80 6.87
CA LEU A 49 -0.59 -8.33 7.60
C LEU A 49 -0.30 -6.86 7.29
N HIS A 50 -0.35 -6.48 6.01
CA HIS A 50 -0.05 -5.13 5.58
C HIS A 50 -1.10 -4.11 6.02
N ASP A 51 -2.38 -4.49 6.06
CA ASP A 51 -3.44 -3.66 6.64
C ASP A 51 -3.16 -3.36 8.12
N TRP A 52 -2.77 -4.38 8.91
CA TRP A 52 -2.42 -4.20 10.32
C TRP A 52 -1.17 -3.36 10.54
N LEU A 53 -0.16 -3.51 9.68
CA LEU A 53 1.04 -2.66 9.74
C LEU A 53 0.68 -1.20 9.48
N MET A 54 -0.23 -0.91 8.55
CA MET A 54 -0.71 0.45 8.29
C MET A 54 -1.51 1.02 9.45
N VAL A 55 -2.42 0.24 10.06
CA VAL A 55 -3.13 0.66 11.28
C VAL A 55 -2.14 1.02 12.40
N GLY A 56 -1.09 0.22 12.59
CA GLY A 56 -0.03 0.51 13.56
C GLY A 56 0.73 1.80 13.26
N ALA A 57 1.01 2.05 11.98
CA ALA A 57 1.67 3.28 11.51
C ALA A 57 0.84 4.54 11.80
N ASP A 58 -0.46 4.46 11.55
CA ASP A 58 -1.40 5.56 11.76
C ASP A 58 -1.59 5.85 13.24
N LEU A 59 -1.69 4.81 14.08
CA LEU A 59 -1.73 4.96 15.54
C LEU A 59 -0.46 5.62 16.07
N GLN A 60 0.72 5.19 15.62
CA GLN A 60 1.97 5.81 16.02
C GLN A 60 2.03 7.29 15.62
N SER A 61 1.60 7.61 14.40
CA SER A 61 1.56 8.98 13.90
C SER A 61 0.61 9.85 14.73
N ALA A 62 -0.55 9.32 15.12
CA ALA A 62 -1.51 10.01 15.98
C ALA A 62 -0.97 10.26 17.39
N PHE A 63 -0.28 9.28 18.00
CA PHE A 63 0.35 9.47 19.31
C PHE A 63 1.43 10.56 19.27
N ASN A 64 2.31 10.53 18.27
CA ASN A 64 3.36 11.54 18.12
C ASN A 64 2.78 12.96 17.91
N ALA A 65 1.69 13.07 17.13
CA ALA A 65 1.01 14.35 16.94
C ALA A 65 0.39 14.87 18.25
N TYR A 66 -0.26 13.99 19.01
CA TYR A 66 -0.83 14.32 20.30
C TYR A 66 0.23 14.75 21.33
N GLU A 67 1.37 14.06 21.40
CA GLU A 67 2.49 14.47 22.28
C GLU A 67 2.99 15.88 21.94
N GLN A 68 3.15 16.19 20.65
CA GLN A 68 3.55 17.54 20.22
C GLN A 68 2.51 18.62 20.55
N GLU A 69 1.22 18.30 20.49
CA GLU A 69 0.14 19.21 20.87
C GLU A 69 0.10 19.47 22.39
N VAL A 70 0.44 18.48 23.20
CA VAL A 70 0.44 18.59 24.68
C VAL A 70 1.70 19.26 25.22
N GLU A 71 2.84 19.08 24.54
CA GLU A 71 4.13 19.69 24.92
C GLU A 71 4.30 21.15 24.45
N ALA A 72 3.45 21.64 23.54
CA ALA A 72 3.42 23.01 23.01
C ALA A 72 2.64 24.00 23.89
#